data_AF-A0AAD6VPN3-F1
#
_entry.id   AF-A0AAD6VPN3-F1
#
_cell.length_a   1.000
_cell.length_b   1.000
_cell.length_c   1.000
_cell.angle_alpha   90.00
_cell.angle_beta   90.00
_cell.angle_gamma   90.00
#
_symmetry.space_group_name_H-M   'P 1'
#
loop_
_entity.id
_entity.type
_entity.pdbx_description
1 polymer ?
#
loop_
_entity_poly.entity_id
_entity_poly.type
_entity_poly.pdbx_seq_one_letter_code
_entity_poly.pdbx_strand_id
1 'polypeptide(L)'
;MDVDTDRYNLASPDASHEMLLELRGIEAAAPSDWPSVLLNECLEGSFDSFFQPVSVIRNLERAQVEGLPETVIKLAKTPGVKGLLTDIHCKKQVLVRDEYLWALKDSQAACYQRKTKFHTPPECIHPKVQCNLRSVTEVPSPSPPAFSHNPFDDLVEKQDFYGKNKAFIVMGHPGIGKTALLPIIVVLRCLAWRVTFLQTKSDEMWMFYPFLHTVYRLHLKDIRPNQLEKLLPRDTWALIDSNEDISSVPSCITAMRCFVIQATSLGAFTDWMPKRMYGGIWWYMASWTLGELICGRDFDPLDEDNHPTSEKDLEAFMAVCPPSARIADLLQDHHFDFKKHVSSYRLGGAMTLQRLARLLSEDPKFDKDDTTSHHVLALTPGPMRHIAATYIPSREMYHLLQDKLRAGGYD
;
A
#
# COMPACT_ATOMS: atom_id res chain seq x y z
N MET A 1 6.62 -18.59 25.02
CA MET A 1 8.01 -18.30 24.60
C MET A 1 8.55 -17.32 25.62
N ASP A 2 9.61 -17.65 26.37
CA ASP A 2 10.27 -16.67 27.23
C ASP A 2 10.91 -15.62 26.32
N VAL A 3 10.34 -14.42 26.32
CA VAL A 3 10.90 -13.27 25.61
C VAL A 3 12.15 -12.87 26.38
N ASP A 4 13.31 -13.02 25.76
CA ASP A 4 14.62 -12.71 26.33
C ASP A 4 14.74 -11.19 26.58
N THR A 5 14.29 -10.73 27.74
CA THR A 5 14.22 -9.31 28.14
C THR A 5 15.61 -8.66 28.19
N ASP A 6 16.66 -9.45 28.42
CA ASP A 6 18.03 -8.97 28.45
C ASP A 6 18.52 -8.52 27.06
N ARG A 7 17.90 -8.99 25.97
CA ARG A 7 18.34 -8.64 24.59
C ARG A 7 18.11 -7.19 24.20
N TYR A 8 17.13 -6.52 24.80
CA TYR A 8 16.73 -5.20 24.33
C TYR A 8 17.32 -4.03 25.14
N ASN A 9 18.03 -4.28 26.25
CA ASN A 9 18.44 -3.22 27.20
C ASN A 9 17.26 -2.30 27.58
N LEU A 10 16.04 -2.77 27.42
CA LEU A 10 14.84 -2.05 27.79
C LEU A 10 14.69 -2.19 29.29
N ALA A 11 14.18 -1.13 29.92
CA ALA A 11 13.62 -1.28 31.27
C ALA A 11 12.58 -2.42 31.23
N SER A 12 12.25 -3.01 32.39
CA SER A 12 11.19 -4.03 32.45
C SER A 12 9.95 -3.58 31.66
N PRO A 13 9.17 -4.50 31.06
CA PRO A 13 7.99 -4.14 30.28
C PRO A 13 7.10 -3.10 30.98
N ASP A 14 6.89 -3.26 32.29
CA ASP A 14 6.14 -2.34 33.14
C ASP A 14 6.78 -0.94 33.19
N ALA A 15 8.10 -0.85 33.39
CA ALA A 15 8.79 0.44 33.40
C ALA A 15 8.77 1.11 32.04
N SER A 16 8.91 0.35 30.94
CA SER A 16 8.78 0.89 29.58
C SER A 16 7.36 1.42 29.31
N HIS A 17 6.33 0.72 29.80
CA HIS A 17 4.94 1.16 29.71
C HIS A 17 4.69 2.46 30.47
N GLU A 18 5.13 2.55 31.73
CA GLU A 18 5.02 3.78 32.54
C GLU A 18 5.77 4.94 31.89
N MET A 19 7.01 4.72 31.45
CA MET A 19 7.80 5.74 30.76
C MET A 19 7.12 6.24 29.47
N LEU A 20 6.45 5.36 28.72
CA LEU A 20 5.70 5.76 27.53
C LEU A 20 4.48 6.62 27.88
N LEU A 21 3.74 6.27 28.92
CA LEU A 21 2.57 7.06 29.37
C LEU A 21 2.96 8.42 29.98
N GLU A 22 4.18 8.56 30.50
CA GLU A 22 4.71 9.85 30.95
C GLU A 22 5.08 10.80 29.79
N LEU A 23 5.25 10.27 28.57
CA LEU A 23 5.51 11.11 27.40
C LEU A 23 4.23 11.84 26.96
N ARG A 24 4.33 13.16 26.85
CA ARG A 24 3.24 13.98 26.29
C ARG A 24 2.88 13.52 24.89
N GLY A 25 1.57 13.47 24.62
CA GLY A 25 1.04 13.11 23.31
C GLY A 25 0.97 11.62 23.04
N ILE A 26 1.17 10.76 24.05
CA ILE A 26 0.99 9.31 23.95
C ILE A 26 -0.18 8.92 24.85
N GLU A 27 -1.16 8.21 24.28
CA GLU A 27 -2.31 7.68 25.00
C GLU A 27 -2.46 6.20 24.66
N ALA A 28 -2.81 5.37 25.64
CA ALA A 28 -3.19 3.99 25.34
C ALA A 28 -4.52 3.99 24.56
N ALA A 29 -4.56 3.25 23.44
CA ALA A 29 -5.76 3.07 22.66
C ALA A 29 -6.81 2.29 23.48
N ALA A 30 -8.09 2.59 23.27
CA ALA A 30 -9.13 1.81 23.92
C ALA A 30 -9.11 0.36 23.39
N PRO A 31 -9.47 -0.66 24.19
CA PRO A 31 -9.56 -2.03 23.72
C PRO A 31 -10.51 -2.23 22.53
N SER A 32 -11.52 -1.37 22.41
CA SER A 32 -12.49 -1.35 21.31
C SER A 32 -11.99 -0.66 20.05
N ASP A 33 -10.88 0.08 20.11
CA ASP A 33 -10.33 0.71 18.93
C ASP A 33 -9.79 -0.38 17.98
N TRP A 34 -10.04 -0.22 16.67
CA TRP A 34 -9.66 -1.22 15.68
C TRP A 34 -8.17 -1.64 15.73
N PRO A 35 -7.19 -0.77 16.07
CA PRO A 35 -5.79 -1.19 16.19
C PRO A 35 -5.60 -2.16 17.37
N SER A 36 -6.27 -1.91 18.50
CA SER A 36 -6.21 -2.75 19.69
C SER A 36 -6.87 -4.10 19.42
N VAL A 37 -8.02 -4.11 18.73
CA VAL A 37 -8.68 -5.34 18.29
C VAL A 37 -7.74 -6.15 17.39
N LEU A 38 -7.15 -5.51 16.39
CA LEU A 38 -6.19 -6.15 15.48
C LEU A 38 -5.00 -6.75 16.24
N LEU A 39 -4.43 -6.02 17.21
CA LEU A 39 -3.31 -6.52 18.01
C LEU A 39 -3.73 -7.73 18.85
N ASN A 40 -4.86 -7.67 19.53
CA ASN A 40 -5.37 -8.78 20.34
C ASN A 40 -5.60 -10.03 19.49
N GLU A 41 -6.22 -9.88 18.32
CA GLU A 41 -6.38 -10.97 17.38
C GLU A 41 -5.02 -11.55 16.96
N CYS A 42 -4.04 -10.70 16.63
CA CYS A 42 -2.69 -11.16 16.28
C CYS A 42 -2.02 -11.97 17.42
N LEU A 43 -2.26 -11.57 18.68
CA LEU A 43 -1.68 -12.21 19.85
C LEU A 43 -2.36 -13.56 20.18
N GLU A 44 -3.66 -13.67 19.89
CA GLU A 44 -4.44 -14.90 20.12
C GLU A 44 -4.34 -15.90 18.96
N GLY A 45 -4.08 -15.40 17.74
CA GLY A 45 -4.02 -16.19 16.52
C GLY A 45 -2.62 -16.67 16.14
N SER A 46 -2.57 -17.46 15.06
CA SER A 46 -1.34 -17.90 14.40
C SER A 46 -1.23 -17.27 13.01
N PHE A 47 -0.03 -17.23 12.43
CA PHE A 47 0.17 -16.75 11.06
C PHE A 47 -0.78 -17.45 10.05
N ASP A 48 -0.92 -18.78 10.17
CA ASP A 48 -1.76 -19.61 9.29
C ASP A 48 -3.26 -19.29 9.43
N SER A 49 -3.70 -18.75 10.57
CA SER A 49 -5.09 -18.33 10.76
C SER A 49 -5.41 -16.96 10.14
N PHE A 50 -4.41 -16.09 9.95
CA PHE A 50 -4.58 -14.77 9.33
C PHE A 50 -4.40 -14.79 7.83
N PHE A 51 -3.43 -15.56 7.35
CA PHE A 51 -3.06 -15.57 5.94
C PHE A 51 -3.25 -16.96 5.37
N GLN A 52 -4.47 -17.27 4.98
CA GLN A 52 -4.69 -18.32 3.99
C GLN A 52 -4.45 -17.70 2.62
N PRO A 53 -3.43 -18.14 1.85
CA PRO A 53 -3.26 -17.68 0.49
C PRO A 53 -4.50 -18.13 -0.29
N VAL A 54 -5.41 -17.21 -0.53
CA VAL A 54 -6.40 -17.39 -1.59
C VAL A 54 -5.60 -17.18 -2.86
N SER A 55 -5.09 -18.28 -3.44
CA SER A 55 -4.60 -18.24 -4.82
C SER A 55 -5.69 -17.55 -5.61
N VAL A 56 -5.43 -16.35 -6.14
CA VAL A 56 -6.36 -15.64 -7.01
C VAL A 56 -6.82 -16.68 -8.02
N ILE A 57 -8.07 -17.09 -7.89
CA ILE A 57 -8.63 -18.25 -8.56
C ILE A 57 -8.49 -17.93 -10.05
N ARG A 58 -7.47 -18.53 -10.68
CA ARG A 58 -7.41 -18.61 -12.13
C ARG A 58 -8.61 -19.47 -12.51
N ASN A 59 -9.71 -18.81 -12.88
CA ASN A 59 -10.92 -19.35 -13.50
C ASN A 59 -11.31 -20.78 -13.10
N LEU A 60 -12.43 -20.92 -12.37
CA LEU A 60 -13.42 -22.03 -12.42
C LEU A 60 -13.75 -22.87 -11.18
N GLU A 61 -13.30 -22.59 -9.96
CA GLU A 61 -13.82 -23.33 -8.79
C GLU A 61 -14.09 -22.43 -7.59
N ARG A 62 -15.30 -21.85 -7.53
CA ARG A 62 -15.84 -21.28 -6.29
C ARG A 62 -16.17 -22.43 -5.33
N ALA A 63 -15.34 -22.64 -4.32
CA ALA A 63 -15.74 -23.44 -3.16
C ALA A 63 -16.81 -22.67 -2.36
N GLN A 64 -17.96 -23.29 -2.13
CA GLN A 64 -19.01 -22.78 -1.25
C GLN A 64 -18.49 -22.69 0.19
N VAL A 65 -18.60 -21.50 0.80
CA VAL A 65 -18.31 -21.27 2.21
C VAL A 65 -19.64 -21.25 2.98
N GLU A 66 -20.13 -22.43 3.35
CA GLU A 66 -21.19 -22.57 4.37
C GLU A 66 -20.52 -22.89 5.72
N GLY A 67 -20.85 -22.13 6.78
CA GLY A 67 -20.46 -22.45 8.16
C GLY A 67 -19.61 -21.41 8.91
N LEU A 68 -19.98 -20.13 8.89
CA LEU A 68 -19.37 -19.11 9.75
C LEU A 68 -20.25 -18.83 11.00
N PRO A 69 -19.68 -18.76 12.23
CA PRO A 69 -20.45 -18.49 13.45
C PRO A 69 -21.08 -17.08 13.48
N GLU A 70 -22.31 -16.97 13.99
CA GLU A 70 -23.08 -15.71 14.12
C GLU A 70 -22.40 -14.59 14.93
N THR A 71 -21.36 -14.90 15.71
CA THR A 71 -20.61 -13.91 16.50
C THR A 71 -19.79 -12.93 15.64
N VAL A 72 -19.53 -13.25 14.38
CA VAL A 72 -18.74 -12.43 13.44
C VAL A 72 -19.56 -11.25 12.85
N ILE A 73 -20.89 -11.29 12.95
CA ILE A 73 -21.79 -10.36 12.23
C ILE A 73 -21.98 -9.01 12.96
N LYS A 74 -21.53 -8.85 14.22
CA LYS A 74 -21.91 -7.69 15.05
C LYS A 74 -20.89 -6.53 15.17
N LEU A 75 -19.68 -6.65 14.62
CA LEU A 75 -18.63 -5.60 14.72
C LEU A 75 -18.45 -4.74 13.45
N ALA A 76 -19.21 -5.02 12.38
CA ALA A 76 -19.10 -4.34 11.09
C ALA A 76 -19.60 -2.88 11.03
N LYS A 77 -19.94 -2.25 12.17
CA LYS A 77 -20.65 -0.96 12.22
C LYS A 77 -19.81 0.21 12.73
N THR A 78 -18.51 0.04 12.98
CA THR A 78 -17.63 1.11 13.46
C THR A 78 -17.17 2.02 12.30
N PRO A 79 -17.51 3.31 12.26
CA PRO A 79 -17.11 4.21 11.18
C PRO A 79 -15.62 4.58 11.28
N GLY A 80 -14.84 4.37 10.23
CA GLY A 80 -13.48 4.93 10.14
C GLY A 80 -12.45 4.14 9.32
N VAL A 81 -12.66 2.83 9.08
CA VAL A 81 -11.77 2.00 8.22
C VAL A 81 -12.61 0.90 7.54
N LYS A 82 -13.60 1.31 6.73
CA LYS A 82 -14.77 0.46 6.47
C LYS A 82 -14.59 -0.67 5.45
N GLY A 83 -13.62 -0.63 4.54
CA GLY A 83 -13.45 -1.69 3.53
C GLY A 83 -12.59 -2.85 4.02
N LEU A 84 -11.28 -2.63 4.10
CA LEU A 84 -10.31 -3.73 4.16
C LEU A 84 -10.28 -4.51 5.49
N LEU A 85 -10.33 -3.85 6.65
CA LEU A 85 -10.17 -4.51 7.96
C LEU A 85 -11.49 -5.00 8.55
N THR A 86 -12.60 -4.30 8.30
CA THR A 86 -13.94 -4.81 8.59
C THR A 86 -14.20 -6.11 7.85
N ASP A 87 -13.71 -6.23 6.61
CA ASP A 87 -13.81 -7.46 5.84
C ASP A 87 -12.84 -8.54 6.29
N ILE A 88 -11.65 -8.22 6.79
CA ILE A 88 -10.77 -9.21 7.45
C ILE A 88 -11.46 -9.80 8.70
N HIS A 89 -12.18 -8.97 9.45
CA HIS A 89 -12.91 -9.39 10.63
C HIS A 89 -14.18 -10.18 10.28
N CYS A 90 -14.92 -9.77 9.24
CA CYS A 90 -16.20 -10.37 8.84
C CYS A 90 -16.08 -11.58 7.90
N LYS A 91 -15.05 -11.59 7.04
CA LYS A 91 -14.77 -12.63 6.06
C LYS A 91 -13.41 -13.21 6.46
N LYS A 92 -13.35 -14.49 6.84
CA LYS A 92 -12.13 -15.20 7.29
C LYS A 92 -10.99 -15.28 6.23
N GLN A 93 -10.97 -14.42 5.23
CA GLN A 93 -10.05 -14.46 4.10
C GLN A 93 -9.61 -13.05 3.73
N VAL A 94 -8.30 -12.86 3.63
CA VAL A 94 -7.66 -11.63 3.16
C VAL A 94 -7.13 -11.87 1.76
N LEU A 95 -7.51 -11.03 0.79
CA LEU A 95 -6.87 -11.07 -0.52
C LEU A 95 -5.45 -10.52 -0.41
N VAL A 96 -4.46 -11.42 -0.48
CA VAL A 96 -3.05 -11.03 -0.54
C VAL A 96 -2.59 -11.07 -2.00
N ARG A 97 -2.36 -9.88 -2.57
CA ARG A 97 -1.80 -9.76 -3.92
C ARG A 97 -0.36 -10.25 -3.95
N ASP A 98 0.06 -10.86 -5.05
CA ASP A 98 1.48 -11.20 -5.28
C ASP A 98 2.38 -9.97 -5.16
N GLU A 99 1.88 -8.81 -5.59
CA GLU A 99 2.54 -7.51 -5.45
C GLU A 99 2.91 -7.19 -4.00
N TYR A 100 2.09 -7.58 -3.02
CA TYR A 100 2.38 -7.37 -1.62
C TYR A 100 3.52 -8.24 -1.14
N LEU A 101 3.57 -9.50 -1.59
CA LEU A 101 4.64 -10.44 -1.27
C LEU A 101 5.98 -9.93 -1.82
N TRP A 102 5.99 -9.43 -3.06
CA TRP A 102 7.17 -8.83 -3.68
C TRP A 102 7.63 -7.56 -2.97
N ALA A 103 6.71 -6.64 -2.66
CA ALA A 103 7.02 -5.41 -1.92
C ALA A 103 7.60 -5.72 -0.54
N LEU A 104 7.02 -6.69 0.19
CA LEU A 104 7.53 -7.18 1.46
C LEU A 104 8.96 -7.67 1.33
N LYS A 105 9.22 -8.60 0.40
CA LYS A 105 10.56 -9.17 0.16
C LYS A 105 11.59 -8.09 -0.17
N ASP A 106 11.26 -7.17 -1.07
CA ASP A 106 12.17 -6.10 -1.51
C ASP A 106 12.38 -5.05 -0.41
N SER A 107 11.35 -4.73 0.40
CA SER A 107 11.47 -3.80 1.52
C SER A 107 12.34 -4.36 2.66
N GLN A 108 12.27 -5.67 2.91
CA GLN A 108 13.17 -6.34 3.83
C GLN A 108 14.60 -6.34 3.30
N ALA A 109 14.79 -6.69 2.03
CA ALA A 109 16.10 -6.62 1.41
C ALA A 109 16.68 -5.19 1.47
N ALA A 110 15.85 -4.17 1.23
CA ALA A 110 16.20 -2.76 1.37
C ALA A 110 16.62 -2.40 2.79
N CYS A 111 15.88 -2.87 3.80
CA CYS A 111 16.18 -2.64 5.20
C CYS A 111 17.52 -3.29 5.59
N TYR A 112 17.71 -4.57 5.27
CA TYR A 112 18.77 -5.41 5.83
C TYR A 112 20.02 -5.59 4.97
N GLN A 113 19.98 -5.32 3.67
CA GLN A 113 21.13 -5.56 2.78
C GLN A 113 21.85 -4.26 2.38
N ARG A 114 23.19 -4.35 2.21
CA ARG A 114 24.07 -3.23 1.80
C ARG A 114 24.04 -2.97 0.29
N LYS A 115 23.68 -3.98 -0.51
CA LYS A 115 23.62 -3.95 -1.98
C LYS A 115 22.49 -4.88 -2.45
N THR A 116 21.28 -4.37 -2.57
CA THR A 116 20.20 -5.10 -3.21
C THR A 116 20.34 -5.00 -4.72
N LYS A 117 20.52 -6.12 -5.40
CA LYS A 117 20.04 -6.24 -6.78
C LYS A 117 18.53 -6.42 -6.66
N PHE A 118 17.75 -5.41 -7.05
CA PHE A 118 16.28 -5.51 -7.05
C PHE A 118 15.83 -6.61 -8.00
N HIS A 119 14.74 -7.30 -7.64
CA HIS A 119 14.14 -8.29 -8.52
C HIS A 119 13.68 -7.62 -9.82
N THR A 120 13.96 -8.27 -10.94
CA THR A 120 13.29 -7.99 -12.21
C THR A 120 11.88 -8.58 -12.08
N PRO A 121 10.80 -7.84 -12.39
CA PRO A 121 9.45 -8.39 -12.35
C PRO A 121 9.36 -9.66 -13.21
N PRO A 122 8.51 -10.64 -12.85
CA PRO A 122 8.02 -11.64 -13.81
C PRO A 122 7.54 -10.87 -15.04
N GLU A 123 8.17 -11.08 -16.20
CA GLU A 123 8.01 -10.32 -17.44
C GLU A 123 6.90 -9.24 -17.41
N CYS A 124 7.27 -7.99 -17.16
CA CYS A 124 6.46 -6.88 -17.65
C CYS A 124 6.52 -6.98 -19.18
N ILE A 125 5.60 -7.76 -19.77
CA ILE A 125 5.31 -7.71 -21.19
C ILE A 125 4.75 -6.30 -21.40
N HIS A 126 5.66 -5.35 -21.63
CA HIS A 126 5.29 -4.18 -22.38
C HIS A 126 4.79 -4.72 -23.72
N PRO A 127 3.52 -4.50 -24.10
CA PRO A 127 3.24 -4.46 -25.51
C PRO A 127 4.07 -3.28 -26.01
N LYS A 128 5.30 -3.55 -26.48
CA LYS A 128 5.89 -2.66 -27.48
C LYS A 128 4.78 -2.50 -28.48
N VAL A 129 4.37 -1.26 -28.72
CA VAL A 129 3.38 -0.88 -29.72
C VAL A 129 3.90 -1.34 -31.09
N GLN A 130 3.80 -2.63 -31.33
CA GLN A 130 3.76 -3.28 -32.62
C GLN A 130 2.35 -3.84 -32.65
N CYS A 131 1.48 -3.12 -33.35
CA CYS A 131 0.17 -3.58 -33.77
C CYS A 131 0.33 -4.79 -34.72
N ASN A 132 0.85 -5.91 -34.22
CA ASN A 132 0.88 -7.19 -34.88
C ASN A 132 0.41 -8.22 -33.87
N LEU A 133 -0.88 -8.57 -33.97
CA LEU A 133 -1.46 -9.76 -33.36
C LEU A 133 -0.69 -11.00 -33.87
N ARG A 134 0.38 -11.38 -33.20
CA ARG A 134 0.92 -12.73 -33.25
C ARG A 134 0.91 -13.28 -31.84
N SER A 135 0.34 -14.47 -31.71
CA SER A 135 0.22 -15.24 -30.48
C SER A 135 1.53 -15.21 -29.69
N VAL A 136 1.51 -14.48 -28.57
CA VAL A 136 2.58 -14.49 -27.59
C VAL A 136 2.67 -15.91 -27.06
N THR A 137 3.75 -16.61 -27.39
CA THR A 137 4.12 -17.83 -26.68
C THR A 137 4.37 -17.45 -25.23
N GLU A 138 3.50 -17.92 -24.33
CA GLU A 138 3.58 -17.69 -22.89
C GLU A 138 4.97 -18.11 -22.38
N VAL A 139 5.80 -17.12 -22.03
CA VAL A 139 6.98 -17.41 -21.23
C VAL A 139 6.48 -17.67 -19.81
N PRO A 140 6.92 -18.76 -19.14
CA PRO A 140 6.47 -19.07 -17.79
C PRO A 140 6.90 -17.94 -16.84
N SER A 141 5.92 -17.14 -16.44
CA SER A 141 6.06 -16.12 -15.40
C SER A 141 6.54 -16.79 -14.10
N PRO A 142 7.63 -16.34 -13.46
CA PRO A 142 8.08 -16.90 -12.20
C PRO A 142 6.96 -16.87 -11.16
N SER A 143 6.71 -18.03 -10.55
CA SER A 143 5.70 -18.17 -9.50
C SER A 143 6.00 -17.20 -8.34
N PRO A 144 4.98 -16.56 -7.75
CA PRO A 144 5.16 -15.70 -6.59
C PRO A 144 5.82 -16.48 -5.45
N PRO A 145 6.61 -15.82 -4.59
CA PRO A 145 7.20 -16.46 -3.44
C PRO A 145 6.09 -16.90 -2.47
N ALA A 146 5.95 -18.19 -2.23
CA ALA A 146 5.10 -18.69 -1.15
C ALA A 146 5.78 -18.41 0.19
N PHE A 147 5.08 -17.75 1.12
CA PHE A 147 5.53 -17.64 2.50
C PHE A 147 5.23 -18.94 3.21
N SER A 148 6.26 -19.75 3.46
CA SER A 148 6.14 -20.92 4.35
C SER A 148 6.25 -20.55 5.84
N HIS A 149 6.55 -19.28 6.13
CA HIS A 149 6.75 -18.70 7.45
C HIS A 149 6.56 -17.18 7.38
N ASN A 150 6.34 -16.54 8.52
CA ASN A 150 6.27 -15.09 8.60
C ASN A 150 7.65 -14.50 8.27
N PRO A 151 7.74 -13.59 7.28
CA PRO A 151 9.03 -13.10 6.81
C PRO A 151 9.76 -12.25 7.85
N PHE A 152 9.13 -11.88 8.98
CA PHE A 152 9.75 -11.10 10.05
C PHE A 152 10.32 -11.94 11.21
N ASP A 153 10.08 -13.25 11.23
CA ASP A 153 10.54 -14.14 12.32
C ASP A 153 12.06 -14.28 12.35
N ASP A 154 12.68 -14.46 11.17
CA ASP A 154 14.11 -14.73 11.01
C ASP A 154 14.99 -13.47 10.92
N LEU A 155 14.43 -12.31 11.26
CA LEU A 155 15.17 -11.06 11.30
C LEU A 155 16.02 -11.01 12.58
N VAL A 156 17.04 -11.85 12.61
CA VAL A 156 18.10 -11.82 13.61
C VAL A 156 18.78 -10.47 13.51
N GLU A 157 18.87 -9.78 14.65
CA GLU A 157 19.48 -8.47 14.82
C GLU A 157 20.92 -8.43 14.27
N LYS A 158 21.07 -8.20 12.97
CA LYS A 158 22.34 -7.75 12.42
C LYS A 158 22.45 -6.27 12.78
N GLN A 159 22.83 -6.02 14.04
CA GLN A 159 22.83 -4.72 14.74
C GLN A 159 23.54 -3.60 13.97
N ASP A 160 24.43 -3.94 13.04
CA ASP A 160 25.23 -2.96 12.28
C ASP A 160 24.46 -2.22 11.17
N PHE A 161 23.25 -2.67 10.81
CA PHE A 161 22.52 -2.11 9.66
C PHE A 161 21.57 -0.95 10.01
N TYR A 162 21.21 -0.78 11.28
CA TYR A 162 20.19 0.17 11.74
C TYR A 162 20.71 1.62 11.92
N GLY A 163 21.93 1.92 11.48
CA GLY A 163 22.57 3.22 11.67
C GLY A 163 22.17 4.33 10.66
N LYS A 164 21.33 4.04 9.67
CA LYS A 164 20.94 5.02 8.64
C LYS A 164 19.44 4.98 8.38
N ASN A 165 18.81 6.15 8.39
CA ASN A 165 17.42 6.33 8.00
C ASN A 165 17.28 5.91 6.52
N LYS A 166 16.62 4.78 6.32
CA LYS A 166 16.28 4.23 5.01
C LYS A 166 14.77 4.35 4.80
N ALA A 167 14.40 4.56 3.55
CA ALA A 167 13.01 4.67 3.14
C ALA A 167 12.72 3.69 1.98
N PHE A 168 11.55 3.09 1.99
CA PHE A 168 11.02 2.28 0.90
C PHE A 168 9.67 2.86 0.51
N ILE A 169 9.61 3.48 -0.67
CA ILE A 169 8.43 4.21 -1.14
C ILE A 169 7.71 3.35 -2.16
N VAL A 170 6.55 2.84 -1.75
CA VAL A 170 5.62 2.10 -2.59
C VAL A 170 4.79 3.12 -3.35
N MET A 171 5.03 3.20 -4.65
CA MET A 171 4.37 4.13 -5.57
C MET A 171 3.48 3.39 -6.57
N GLY A 172 2.56 4.15 -7.15
CA GLY A 172 1.72 3.67 -8.25
C GLY A 172 0.42 4.43 -8.33
N HIS A 173 -0.39 4.10 -9.32
CA HIS A 173 -1.65 4.77 -9.59
C HIS A 173 -2.60 4.74 -8.36
N PRO A 174 -3.41 5.78 -8.08
CA PRO A 174 -4.43 5.72 -7.02
C PRO A 174 -5.35 4.50 -7.18
N GLY A 175 -5.82 3.93 -6.07
CA GLY A 175 -6.75 2.80 -6.10
C GLY A 175 -6.15 1.42 -6.39
N ILE A 176 -4.81 1.28 -6.53
CA ILE A 176 -4.18 -0.03 -6.77
C ILE A 176 -3.82 -0.81 -5.49
N GLY A 177 -4.39 -0.46 -4.32
CA GLY A 177 -4.17 -1.25 -3.09
C GLY A 177 -2.86 -0.98 -2.34
N LYS A 178 -2.14 0.12 -2.61
CA LYS A 178 -0.92 0.48 -1.85
C LYS A 178 -1.20 0.66 -0.36
N THR A 179 -2.30 1.32 -0.01
CA THR A 179 -2.73 1.51 1.37
C THR A 179 -3.02 0.17 2.06
N ALA A 180 -3.54 -0.82 1.33
CA ALA A 180 -3.85 -2.15 1.85
C ALA A 180 -2.60 -2.98 2.19
N LEU A 181 -1.45 -2.68 1.59
CA LEU A 181 -0.17 -3.31 1.95
C LEU A 181 0.27 -2.98 3.39
N LEU A 182 0.02 -1.76 3.86
CA LEU A 182 0.49 -1.31 5.18
C LEU A 182 -0.09 -2.12 6.35
N PRO A 183 -1.41 -2.35 6.48
CA PRO A 183 -1.95 -3.18 7.57
C PRO A 183 -1.49 -4.63 7.47
N ILE A 184 -1.25 -5.18 6.28
CA ILE A 184 -0.65 -6.52 6.12
C ILE A 184 0.74 -6.54 6.78
N ILE A 185 1.57 -5.51 6.53
CA ILE A 185 2.88 -5.38 7.19
C ILE A 185 2.73 -5.25 8.71
N VAL A 186 1.75 -4.49 9.20
CA VAL A 186 1.48 -4.38 10.65
C VAL A 186 1.20 -5.76 11.25
N VAL A 187 0.25 -6.52 10.69
CA VAL A 187 -0.12 -7.85 11.19
C VAL A 187 1.09 -8.77 11.22
N LEU A 188 1.82 -8.87 10.11
CA LEU A 188 3.01 -9.70 10.01
C LEU A 188 4.08 -9.32 11.05
N ARG A 189 4.28 -8.01 11.27
CA ARG A 189 5.23 -7.54 12.28
C ARG A 189 4.74 -7.77 13.70
N CYS A 190 3.46 -7.60 13.98
CA CYS A 190 2.87 -7.90 15.29
C CYS A 190 3.01 -9.38 15.64
N LEU A 191 2.74 -10.28 14.69
CA LEU A 191 2.94 -11.73 14.85
C LEU A 191 4.42 -12.09 15.11
N ALA A 192 5.35 -11.31 14.55
CA ALA A 192 6.78 -11.42 14.83
C ALA A 192 7.25 -10.58 16.04
N TRP A 193 6.30 -10.09 16.86
CA TRP A 193 6.55 -9.28 18.06
C TRP A 193 7.37 -8.02 17.80
N ARG A 194 7.21 -7.35 16.66
CA ARG A 194 7.98 -6.15 16.31
C ARG A 194 7.18 -4.88 16.45
N VAL A 195 7.78 -3.87 17.09
CA VAL A 195 7.17 -2.54 17.23
C VAL A 195 7.02 -1.90 15.84
N THR A 196 5.84 -1.35 15.59
CA THR A 196 5.46 -0.81 14.29
C THR A 196 4.59 0.43 14.46
N PHE A 197 4.95 1.51 13.78
CA PHE A 197 4.08 2.68 13.64
C PHE A 197 3.24 2.58 12.37
N LEU A 198 2.00 3.06 12.43
CA LEU A 198 1.12 3.25 11.30
C LEU A 198 0.48 4.63 11.34
N GLN A 199 0.62 5.39 10.25
CA GLN A 199 -0.04 6.66 10.06
C GLN A 199 -0.98 6.61 8.86
N THR A 200 -2.26 6.85 9.12
CA THR A 200 -3.32 6.97 8.09
C THR A 200 -4.04 8.32 8.13
N LYS A 201 -3.77 9.15 9.15
CA LYS A 201 -4.26 10.53 9.26
C LYS A 201 -3.12 11.52 9.54
N SER A 202 -3.36 12.79 9.28
CA SER A 202 -2.33 13.84 9.29
C SER A 202 -1.82 14.24 10.67
N ASP A 203 -2.62 14.10 11.72
CA ASP A 203 -2.34 14.59 13.08
C ASP A 203 -2.06 13.49 14.10
N GLU A 204 -2.34 12.24 13.75
CA GLU A 204 -2.20 11.08 14.64
C GLU A 204 -1.45 9.90 14.00
N MET A 205 -0.85 9.09 14.86
CA MET A 205 -0.16 7.86 14.49
C MET A 205 -0.46 6.78 15.51
N TRP A 206 -0.55 5.52 15.06
CA TRP A 206 -0.73 4.37 15.93
C TRP A 206 0.60 3.65 16.13
N MET A 207 0.94 3.32 17.36
CA MET A 207 2.12 2.53 17.71
C MET A 207 1.66 1.17 18.25
N PHE A 208 1.89 0.13 17.45
CA PHE A 208 1.68 -1.24 17.86
C PHE A 208 2.90 -1.69 18.66
N TYR A 209 2.68 -2.02 19.94
CA TYR A 209 3.74 -2.46 20.85
C TYR A 209 3.41 -3.86 21.40
N PRO A 210 3.66 -4.93 20.60
CA PRO A 210 3.22 -6.29 20.95
C PRO A 210 3.77 -6.80 22.29
N PHE A 211 5.00 -6.44 22.64
CA PHE A 211 5.61 -6.81 23.93
C PHE A 211 4.85 -6.30 25.16
N LEU A 212 4.11 -5.20 25.01
CA LEU A 212 3.30 -4.60 26.06
C LEU A 212 1.82 -4.93 25.87
N HIS A 213 1.47 -5.75 24.88
CA HIS A 213 0.09 -6.06 24.50
C HIS A 213 -0.78 -4.81 24.35
N THR A 214 -0.17 -3.71 23.89
CA THR A 214 -0.79 -2.39 23.89
C THR A 214 -0.60 -1.73 22.53
N VAL A 215 -1.64 -1.02 22.10
CA VAL A 215 -1.53 -0.04 21.03
C VAL A 215 -1.62 1.35 21.64
N TYR A 216 -0.76 2.25 21.18
CA TYR A 216 -0.79 3.64 21.60
C TYR A 216 -1.22 4.55 20.44
N ARG A 217 -1.99 5.58 20.77
CA ARG A 217 -2.27 6.71 19.89
C ARG A 217 -1.27 7.82 20.20
N LEU A 218 -0.62 8.31 19.16
CA LEU A 218 0.42 9.33 19.23
C LEU A 218 -0.06 10.60 18.51
N HIS A 219 -0.11 11.71 19.24
CA HIS A 219 -0.41 13.03 18.69
C HIS A 219 0.86 13.70 18.18
N LEU A 220 1.01 13.78 16.85
CA LEU A 220 2.29 14.09 16.21
C LEU A 220 2.91 15.44 16.62
N LYS A 221 2.06 16.42 16.97
CA LYS A 221 2.49 17.76 17.43
C LYS A 221 3.17 17.76 18.81
N ASP A 222 2.89 16.75 19.64
CA ASP A 222 3.31 16.68 21.04
C ASP A 222 4.49 15.72 21.25
N ILE A 223 4.82 14.91 20.23
CA ILE A 223 5.90 13.92 20.30
C ILE A 223 7.27 14.62 20.37
N ARG A 224 8.10 14.18 21.32
CA ARG A 224 9.52 14.53 21.40
C ARG A 224 10.39 13.38 20.88
N PRO A 225 10.92 13.46 19.64
CA PRO A 225 11.56 12.31 18.96
C PRO A 225 12.71 11.70 19.77
N ASN A 226 13.57 12.53 20.35
CA ASN A 226 14.74 12.08 21.13
C ASN A 226 14.38 11.32 22.41
N GLN A 227 13.16 11.51 22.94
CA GLN A 227 12.70 10.75 24.11
C GLN A 227 12.09 9.43 23.68
N LEU A 228 11.21 9.49 22.67
CA LEU A 228 10.57 8.30 22.11
C LEU A 228 11.60 7.32 21.55
N GLU A 229 12.59 7.79 20.79
CA GLU A 229 13.65 6.95 20.20
C GLU A 229 14.40 6.10 21.23
N LYS A 230 14.58 6.60 22.47
CA LYS A 230 15.27 5.86 23.54
C LYS A 230 14.47 4.67 24.08
N LEU A 231 13.15 4.68 23.87
CA LEU A 231 12.23 3.65 24.33
C LEU A 231 11.86 2.65 23.23
N LEU A 232 12.30 2.90 21.99
CA LEU A 232 11.98 2.08 20.84
C LEU A 232 13.11 1.10 20.52
N PRO A 233 12.77 -0.16 20.18
CA PRO A 233 13.70 -1.06 19.54
C PRO A 233 14.28 -0.48 18.24
N ARG A 234 15.56 -0.77 17.94
CA ARG A 234 16.26 -0.26 16.75
C ARG A 234 15.65 -0.73 15.42
N ASP A 235 14.90 -1.83 15.45
CA ASP A 235 14.25 -2.43 14.29
C ASP A 235 12.80 -1.94 14.10
N THR A 236 12.41 -0.85 14.76
CA THR A 236 11.10 -0.23 14.62
C THR A 236 10.87 0.27 13.21
N TRP A 237 9.72 -0.09 12.63
CA TRP A 237 9.30 0.38 11.29
C TRP A 237 8.21 1.44 11.44
N ALA A 238 8.19 2.39 10.51
CA ALA A 238 7.13 3.38 10.39
C ALA A 238 6.45 3.28 9.03
N LEU A 239 5.16 2.99 9.03
CA LEU A 239 4.33 2.80 7.85
C LEU A 239 3.46 4.03 7.66
N ILE A 240 3.63 4.72 6.53
CA ILE A 240 3.01 6.02 6.28
C ILE A 240 2.15 5.91 5.02
N ASP A 241 0.84 6.13 5.16
CA ASP A 241 -0.09 6.22 4.03
C ASP A 241 -0.18 7.68 3.57
N SER A 242 0.70 8.08 2.65
CA SER A 242 0.70 9.45 2.14
C SER A 242 -0.40 9.65 1.10
N ASN A 243 -1.31 10.54 1.47
CA ASN A 243 -2.51 10.92 0.75
C ASN A 243 -2.65 12.46 0.75
N GLU A 244 -3.83 12.97 0.41
CA GLU A 244 -4.10 14.42 0.35
C GLU A 244 -3.90 15.12 1.71
N ASP A 245 -4.17 14.42 2.82
CA ASP A 245 -4.00 14.94 4.18
C ASP A 245 -2.57 14.74 4.70
N ILE A 246 -1.92 13.65 4.31
CA ILE A 246 -0.53 13.31 4.71
C ILE A 246 0.42 13.57 3.56
N SER A 247 0.85 14.83 3.45
CA SER A 247 1.71 15.26 2.36
C SER A 247 3.17 14.84 2.50
N SER A 248 3.60 14.38 3.68
CA SER A 248 4.99 14.01 3.94
C SER A 248 5.10 13.10 5.16
N VAL A 249 6.24 12.43 5.29
CA VAL A 249 6.56 11.68 6.52
C VAL A 249 6.80 12.67 7.66
N PRO A 250 6.18 12.48 8.84
CA PRO A 250 6.32 13.41 9.94
C PRO A 250 7.77 13.64 10.33
N SER A 251 8.12 14.89 10.63
CA SER A 251 9.48 15.27 11.02
C SER A 251 9.96 14.47 12.23
N CYS A 252 9.07 14.14 13.17
CA CYS A 252 9.38 13.29 14.32
C CYS A 252 9.87 11.90 13.91
N ILE A 253 9.26 11.27 12.90
CA ILE A 253 9.69 9.97 12.38
C ILE A 253 11.02 10.10 11.65
N THR A 254 11.19 11.13 10.83
CA THR A 254 12.45 11.34 10.10
C THR A 254 13.64 11.66 11.01
N ALA A 255 13.38 12.16 12.22
CA ALA A 255 14.39 12.42 13.25
C ALA A 255 14.81 11.16 14.00
N MET A 256 13.96 10.13 14.04
CA MET A 256 14.25 8.84 14.67
C MET A 256 14.92 7.87 13.67
N ARG A 257 15.61 6.85 14.18
CA ARG A 257 16.21 5.77 13.38
C ARG A 257 15.22 4.67 12.98
N CYS A 258 14.04 5.05 12.49
CA CYS A 258 13.06 4.09 11.99
C CYS A 258 13.31 3.73 10.53
N PHE A 259 13.00 2.49 10.13
CA PHE A 259 12.83 2.16 8.72
C PHE A 259 11.46 2.64 8.25
N VAL A 260 11.43 3.49 7.22
CA VAL A 260 10.17 4.08 6.75
C VAL A 260 9.67 3.34 5.53
N ILE A 261 8.42 2.86 5.56
CA ILE A 261 7.68 2.47 4.36
C ILE A 261 6.62 3.52 4.11
N GLN A 262 6.64 4.12 2.93
CA GLN A 262 5.65 5.11 2.52
C GLN A 262 4.83 4.55 1.36
N ALA A 263 3.53 4.37 1.54
CA ALA A 263 2.61 4.16 0.43
C ALA A 263 2.16 5.53 -0.10
N THR A 264 2.32 5.79 -1.39
CA THR A 264 1.92 7.09 -1.95
C THR A 264 1.58 7.01 -3.44
N SER A 265 0.75 7.93 -3.92
CA SER A 265 0.59 8.17 -5.36
C SER A 265 1.75 9.04 -5.88
N LEU A 266 1.95 9.15 -7.21
CA LEU A 266 2.98 10.11 -7.67
C LEU A 266 2.59 11.53 -7.28
N GLY A 267 3.56 12.28 -6.78
CA GLY A 267 3.42 13.71 -6.50
C GLY A 267 4.51 14.21 -5.56
N ALA A 268 4.31 15.43 -5.05
CA ALA A 268 5.17 16.11 -4.08
C ALA A 268 5.33 15.38 -2.72
N PHE A 269 4.67 14.23 -2.53
CA PHE A 269 4.69 13.45 -1.30
C PHE A 269 6.07 12.85 -0.94
N THR A 270 7.05 12.97 -1.84
CA THR A 270 8.40 12.44 -1.66
C THR A 270 9.44 13.51 -1.33
N ASP A 271 9.03 14.77 -1.16
CA ASP A 271 9.92 15.91 -0.91
C ASP A 271 10.65 15.83 0.44
N TRP A 272 10.07 15.10 1.39
CA TRP A 272 10.69 14.87 2.70
C TRP A 272 11.95 14.01 2.63
N MET A 273 12.18 13.25 1.55
CA MET A 273 13.43 12.52 1.36
C MET A 273 14.56 13.52 1.15
N PRO A 274 15.41 13.80 2.16
CA PRO A 274 16.51 14.71 1.98
C PRO A 274 17.57 14.02 1.12
N LYS A 275 18.45 14.82 0.48
CA LYS A 275 19.70 14.30 -0.13
C LYS A 275 20.55 13.44 0.83
N ARG A 276 20.30 13.53 2.14
CA ARG A 276 21.00 12.82 3.21
C ARG A 276 20.41 11.45 3.56
N MET A 277 19.19 11.10 3.11
CA MET A 277 18.74 9.71 3.19
C MET A 277 19.51 8.92 2.15
N TYR A 278 20.46 8.11 2.64
CA TYR A 278 21.33 7.29 1.79
C TYR A 278 20.52 6.16 1.15
N GLY A 279 19.86 6.47 0.03
CA GLY A 279 19.25 5.47 -0.85
C GLY A 279 17.84 5.07 -0.46
N GLY A 280 16.91 6.03 -0.40
CA GLY A 280 15.50 5.67 -0.44
C GLY A 280 15.17 4.96 -1.75
N ILE A 281 14.37 3.91 -1.67
CA ILE A 281 14.07 3.02 -2.78
C ILE A 281 12.67 3.32 -3.24
N TRP A 282 12.55 3.70 -4.50
CA TRP A 282 11.27 3.76 -5.19
C TRP A 282 10.89 2.35 -5.62
N TRP A 283 9.65 1.96 -5.33
CA TRP A 283 9.11 0.67 -5.69
C TRP A 283 7.73 0.89 -6.30
N TYR A 284 7.62 0.71 -7.61
CA TYR A 284 6.38 0.86 -8.35
C TYR A 284 5.58 -0.45 -8.28
N MET A 285 4.37 -0.35 -7.74
CA MET A 285 3.38 -1.42 -7.64
C MET A 285 2.62 -1.55 -8.97
N ALA A 286 2.37 -2.78 -9.40
CA ALA A 286 1.55 -3.04 -10.56
C ALA A 286 0.09 -2.68 -10.30
N SER A 287 -0.57 -2.14 -11.33
CA SER A 287 -2.01 -1.94 -11.36
C SER A 287 -2.75 -3.25 -11.17
N TRP A 288 -4.02 -3.16 -10.80
CA TRP A 288 -4.83 -4.35 -10.59
C TRP A 288 -5.07 -5.11 -11.89
N THR A 289 -5.10 -6.44 -11.81
CA THR A 289 -5.67 -7.26 -12.88
C THR A 289 -7.20 -7.25 -12.81
N LEU A 290 -7.87 -7.69 -13.88
CA LEU A 290 -9.34 -7.85 -13.87
C LEU A 290 -9.79 -8.79 -12.75
N GLY A 291 -9.11 -9.92 -12.57
CA GLY A 291 -9.40 -10.86 -11.49
C GLY A 291 -9.25 -10.22 -10.11
N GLU A 292 -8.20 -9.41 -9.90
CA GLU A 292 -8.03 -8.67 -8.65
C GLU A 292 -9.17 -7.64 -8.44
N LEU A 293 -9.62 -6.93 -9.47
CA LEU A 293 -10.75 -5.99 -9.37
C LEU A 293 -12.06 -6.69 -9.04
N ILE A 294 -12.33 -7.82 -9.68
CA ILE A 294 -13.49 -8.65 -9.38
C ILE A 294 -13.45 -9.10 -7.92
N CYS A 295 -12.30 -9.59 -7.46
CA CYS A 295 -12.14 -9.98 -6.06
C CYS A 295 -12.31 -8.80 -5.11
N GLY A 296 -11.67 -7.65 -5.37
CA GLY A 296 -11.77 -6.48 -4.49
C GLY A 296 -13.18 -5.90 -4.39
N ARG A 297 -13.93 -5.88 -5.49
CA ARG A 297 -15.36 -5.52 -5.48
C ARG A 297 -16.15 -6.42 -4.51
N ASP A 298 -15.84 -7.72 -4.47
CA ASP A 298 -16.51 -8.65 -3.57
C ASP A 298 -16.14 -8.41 -2.09
N PHE A 299 -15.11 -7.59 -1.81
CA PHE A 299 -14.73 -7.10 -0.48
C PHE A 299 -15.28 -5.72 -0.14
N ASP A 300 -15.99 -5.04 -1.05
CA ASP A 300 -16.68 -3.82 -0.66
C ASP A 300 -17.99 -4.18 0.05
N PRO A 301 -18.24 -3.63 1.26
CA PRO A 301 -19.50 -3.84 1.94
C PRO A 301 -20.60 -3.21 1.10
N LEU A 302 -21.34 -4.06 0.38
CA LEU A 302 -22.48 -3.64 -0.41
C LEU A 302 -23.47 -2.92 0.51
N ASP A 303 -23.85 -1.70 0.12
CA ASP A 303 -25.08 -1.12 0.66
C ASP A 303 -26.24 -2.03 0.23
N GLU A 304 -27.26 -2.21 1.09
CA GLU A 304 -28.37 -3.14 0.82
C GLU A 304 -29.07 -2.83 -0.52
N ASP A 305 -28.99 -1.58 -0.97
CA ASP A 305 -29.56 -1.06 -2.20
C ASP A 305 -28.60 -1.05 -3.40
N ASN A 306 -27.30 -1.32 -3.20
CA ASN A 306 -26.29 -1.17 -4.25
C ASN A 306 -25.86 -2.53 -4.81
N HIS A 307 -26.23 -2.79 -6.06
CA HIS A 307 -25.76 -3.99 -6.75
C HIS A 307 -24.27 -3.83 -7.11
N PRO A 308 -23.42 -4.85 -6.83
CA PRO A 308 -22.02 -4.81 -7.24
C PRO A 308 -21.93 -4.64 -8.76
N THR A 309 -20.99 -3.81 -9.22
CA THR A 309 -20.66 -3.66 -10.65
C THR A 309 -20.44 -5.03 -11.29
N SER A 310 -21.12 -5.33 -12.40
CA SER A 310 -20.99 -6.64 -13.02
C SER A 310 -19.56 -6.89 -13.51
N GLU A 311 -19.13 -8.16 -13.58
CA GLU A 311 -17.78 -8.50 -14.08
C GLU A 311 -17.58 -8.01 -15.52
N LYS A 312 -18.65 -8.03 -16.32
CA LYS A 312 -18.66 -7.52 -17.69
C LYS A 312 -18.46 -6.00 -17.75
N ASP A 313 -19.06 -5.27 -16.81
CA ASP A 313 -18.88 -3.81 -16.72
C ASP A 313 -17.46 -3.46 -16.26
N LEU A 314 -16.88 -4.24 -15.34
CA LEU A 314 -15.47 -4.10 -14.96
C LEU A 314 -14.53 -4.40 -16.13
N GLU A 315 -14.80 -5.43 -16.92
CA GLU A 315 -14.03 -5.76 -18.12
C GLU A 315 -14.13 -4.63 -19.16
N ALA A 316 -15.34 -4.14 -19.44
CA ALA A 316 -15.57 -3.03 -20.35
C ALA A 316 -14.88 -1.75 -19.87
N PHE A 317 -14.88 -1.51 -18.56
CA PHE A 317 -14.17 -0.40 -17.94
C PHE A 317 -12.65 -0.52 -18.13
N MET A 318 -12.06 -1.68 -17.84
CA MET A 318 -10.61 -1.88 -18.00
C MET A 318 -10.14 -1.76 -19.44
N ALA A 319 -11.01 -1.99 -20.41
CA ALA A 319 -10.70 -1.77 -21.83
C ALA A 319 -10.43 -0.29 -22.15
N VAL A 320 -10.96 0.63 -21.34
CA VAL A 320 -10.90 2.08 -21.61
C VAL A 320 -10.08 2.84 -20.55
N CYS A 321 -10.04 2.34 -19.32
CA CYS A 321 -9.58 3.05 -18.13
C CYS A 321 -8.35 2.38 -17.48
N PRO A 322 -7.56 3.12 -16.69
CA PRO A 322 -6.54 2.50 -15.85
C PRO A 322 -7.18 1.49 -14.87
N PRO A 323 -6.49 0.38 -14.53
CA PRO A 323 -6.99 -0.57 -13.53
C PRO A 323 -6.87 0.01 -12.11
N SER A 324 -7.90 0.74 -11.69
CA SER A 324 -8.01 1.38 -10.38
C SER A 324 -9.32 0.97 -9.73
N ALA A 325 -9.26 0.36 -8.54
CA ALA A 325 -10.47 0.03 -7.76
C ALA A 325 -11.28 1.30 -7.49
N ARG A 326 -10.61 2.37 -7.03
CA ARG A 326 -11.25 3.66 -6.73
C ARG A 326 -12.03 4.27 -7.91
N ILE A 327 -11.59 4.05 -9.14
CA ILE A 327 -12.32 4.53 -10.33
C ILE A 327 -13.40 3.52 -10.73
N ALA A 328 -13.12 2.21 -10.61
CA ALA A 328 -14.12 1.17 -10.85
C ALA A 328 -15.34 1.32 -9.92
N ASP A 329 -15.14 1.75 -8.67
CA ASP A 329 -16.22 2.01 -7.72
C ASP A 329 -17.18 3.09 -8.21
N LEU A 330 -16.68 4.06 -8.99
CA LEU A 330 -17.52 5.10 -9.59
C LEU A 330 -18.49 4.52 -10.64
N LEU A 331 -18.24 3.33 -11.18
CA LEU A 331 -19.18 2.66 -12.09
C LEU A 331 -20.45 2.19 -11.39
N GLN A 332 -20.44 2.07 -10.07
CA GLN A 332 -21.66 1.80 -9.31
C GLN A 332 -22.65 2.97 -9.43
N ASP A 333 -22.18 4.18 -9.72
CA ASP A 333 -23.04 5.29 -10.11
C ASP A 333 -23.50 5.12 -11.56
N HIS A 334 -24.79 4.78 -11.75
CA HIS A 334 -25.42 4.63 -13.07
C HIS A 334 -25.30 5.87 -13.96
N HIS A 335 -24.90 7.02 -13.42
CA HIS A 335 -24.66 8.26 -14.17
C HIS A 335 -23.19 8.52 -14.53
N PHE A 336 -22.28 7.59 -14.23
CA PHE A 336 -20.87 7.75 -14.55
C PHE A 336 -20.62 7.69 -16.06
N ASP A 337 -20.51 8.87 -16.67
CA ASP A 337 -20.02 9.03 -18.04
C ASP A 337 -18.51 9.22 -18.01
N PHE A 338 -17.80 8.16 -18.39
CA PHE A 338 -16.35 8.17 -18.44
C PHE A 338 -15.77 9.26 -19.36
N LYS A 339 -16.36 9.50 -20.54
CA LYS A 339 -15.85 10.53 -21.45
C LYS A 339 -15.98 11.91 -20.82
N LYS A 340 -17.10 12.16 -20.17
CA LYS A 340 -17.33 13.41 -19.41
C LYS A 340 -16.35 13.53 -18.24
N HIS A 341 -16.11 12.44 -17.52
CA HIS A 341 -15.15 12.39 -16.42
C HIS A 341 -13.73 12.71 -16.89
N VAL A 342 -13.24 12.04 -17.95
CA VAL A 342 -11.94 12.33 -18.57
C VAL A 342 -11.86 13.77 -19.06
N SER A 343 -12.91 14.25 -19.73
CA SER A 343 -12.97 15.60 -20.28
C SER A 343 -12.96 16.67 -19.18
N SER A 344 -13.45 16.35 -17.97
CA SER A 344 -13.45 17.26 -16.82
C SER A 344 -12.06 17.53 -16.25
N TYR A 345 -11.09 16.63 -16.46
CA TYR A 345 -9.73 16.85 -15.96
C TYR A 345 -9.05 17.99 -16.71
N ARG A 346 -8.65 19.02 -15.98
CA ARG A 346 -7.82 20.09 -16.51
C ARG A 346 -6.42 19.56 -16.76
N LEU A 347 -6.11 19.21 -18.02
CA LEU A 347 -4.73 19.04 -18.47
C LEU A 347 -4.03 20.33 -18.07
N GLY A 348 -3.12 20.27 -17.09
CA GLY A 348 -2.49 21.48 -16.55
C GLY A 348 -1.94 22.30 -17.71
N GLY A 349 -1.95 23.65 -17.60
CA GLY A 349 -1.63 24.57 -18.71
C GLY A 349 -0.30 24.34 -19.42
N ALA A 350 0.56 23.46 -18.90
CA ALA A 350 1.84 23.07 -19.48
C ALA A 350 1.81 21.76 -20.30
N MET A 351 0.71 20.98 -20.32
CA MET A 351 0.67 19.68 -21.00
C MET A 351 0.53 19.86 -22.51
N THR A 352 1.61 19.72 -23.29
CA THR A 352 1.59 19.78 -24.77
C THR A 352 1.71 18.38 -25.39
N LEU A 353 1.41 18.21 -26.68
CA LEU A 353 1.67 16.95 -27.39
C LEU A 353 3.14 16.52 -27.30
N GLN A 354 4.07 17.48 -27.30
CA GLN A 354 5.49 17.20 -27.13
C GLN A 354 5.82 16.72 -25.71
N ARG A 355 5.24 17.33 -24.68
CA ARG A 355 5.39 16.89 -23.28
C ARG A 355 4.79 15.50 -23.09
N LEU A 356 3.61 15.24 -23.66
CA LEU A 356 2.97 13.93 -23.66
C LEU A 356 3.85 12.86 -24.31
N ALA A 357 4.37 13.13 -25.52
CA ALA A 357 5.27 12.21 -26.22
C ALA A 357 6.52 11.92 -25.37
N ARG A 358 7.09 12.95 -24.75
CA ARG A 358 8.24 12.82 -23.83
C ARG A 358 7.90 11.92 -22.65
N LEU A 359 6.78 12.18 -21.98
CA LEU A 359 6.31 11.41 -20.83
C LEU A 359 6.13 9.92 -21.18
N LEU A 360 5.72 9.59 -22.42
CA LEU A 360 5.55 8.21 -22.89
C LEU A 360 6.85 7.53 -23.38
N SER A 361 7.88 8.32 -23.71
CA SER A 361 9.11 7.82 -24.35
C SER A 361 10.33 7.75 -23.43
N GLU A 362 10.34 8.55 -22.36
CA GLU A 362 11.47 8.67 -21.43
C GLU A 362 11.12 8.00 -20.09
N ASP A 363 12.15 7.63 -19.32
CA ASP A 363 11.99 7.29 -17.90
C ASP A 363 11.31 8.49 -17.22
N PRO A 364 10.02 8.36 -16.84
CA PRO A 364 9.20 9.51 -16.56
C PRO A 364 9.69 10.15 -15.27
N LYS A 365 10.48 11.21 -15.42
CA LYS A 365 10.67 12.19 -14.34
C LYS A 365 9.37 12.94 -14.21
N PHE A 366 8.43 12.34 -13.49
CA PHE A 366 7.15 12.94 -13.22
C PHE A 366 7.38 14.30 -12.57
N ASP A 367 6.79 15.30 -13.20
CA ASP A 367 6.71 16.63 -12.65
C ASP A 367 5.82 16.55 -11.41
N LYS A 368 6.36 16.97 -10.26
CA LYS A 368 5.72 16.76 -8.94
C LYS A 368 4.40 17.51 -8.79
N ASP A 369 4.19 18.51 -9.65
CA ASP A 369 3.03 19.39 -9.64
C ASP A 369 1.88 18.88 -10.53
N ASP A 370 2.06 17.76 -11.25
CA ASP A 370 1.11 17.31 -12.28
C ASP A 370 0.09 16.30 -11.74
N THR A 371 -0.80 16.77 -10.86
CA THR A 371 -1.95 16.01 -10.34
C THR A 371 -2.86 15.50 -11.48
N THR A 372 -2.87 16.16 -12.62
CA THR A 372 -3.67 15.74 -13.79
C THR A 372 -3.13 14.49 -14.47
N SER A 373 -1.87 14.11 -14.24
CA SER A 373 -1.25 13.01 -14.99
C SER A 373 -1.94 11.67 -14.75
N HIS A 374 -2.40 11.37 -13.54
CA HIS A 374 -2.82 10.01 -13.16
C HIS A 374 -4.04 9.47 -13.92
N HIS A 375 -5.06 10.29 -14.12
CA HIS A 375 -6.32 9.82 -14.72
C HIS A 375 -6.22 9.53 -16.22
N VAL A 376 -5.17 10.05 -16.85
CA VAL A 376 -4.95 9.95 -18.30
C VAL A 376 -3.71 9.10 -18.62
N LEU A 377 -2.66 9.27 -17.82
CA LEU A 377 -1.42 8.50 -17.87
C LEU A 377 -1.41 7.51 -16.71
N ALA A 378 -1.60 6.25 -17.06
CA ALA A 378 -1.43 5.17 -16.13
C ALA A 378 0.06 4.90 -15.89
N LEU A 379 0.35 4.53 -14.65
CA LEU A 379 1.65 4.04 -14.24
C LEU A 379 1.69 2.52 -14.26
N THR A 380 2.83 1.99 -14.67
CA THR A 380 3.17 0.58 -14.48
C THR A 380 4.64 0.45 -14.11
N PRO A 381 5.05 -0.61 -13.39
CA PRO A 381 6.45 -0.92 -13.18
C PRO A 381 7.14 -1.15 -14.53
N GLY A 382 8.33 -0.57 -14.72
CA GLY A 382 9.18 -0.82 -15.88
C GLY A 382 9.90 -2.18 -15.80
N PRO A 383 11.01 -2.36 -16.53
CA PRO A 383 11.82 -3.58 -16.48
C PRO A 383 12.36 -3.90 -15.08
N MET A 384 12.42 -2.90 -14.20
CA MET A 384 12.78 -3.06 -12.79
C MET A 384 11.79 -2.28 -11.93
N ARG A 385 11.52 -2.76 -10.71
CA ARG A 385 10.53 -2.15 -9.81
C ARG A 385 10.84 -0.72 -9.37
N HIS A 386 12.09 -0.26 -9.49
CA HIS A 386 12.47 1.11 -9.18
C HIS A 386 12.43 2.05 -10.39
N ILE A 387 12.02 1.54 -11.55
CA ILE A 387 11.83 2.30 -12.78
C ILE A 387 10.34 2.29 -13.08
N ALA A 388 9.78 3.45 -13.37
CA ALA A 388 8.40 3.56 -13.82
C ALA A 388 8.32 3.49 -15.33
N ALA A 389 7.18 3.04 -15.82
CA ALA A 389 6.73 3.28 -17.17
C ALA A 389 5.35 3.93 -17.14
N THR A 390 5.12 4.81 -18.10
CA THR A 390 3.85 5.47 -18.35
C THR A 390 3.19 4.86 -19.57
N TYR A 391 1.88 4.80 -19.56
CA TYR A 391 1.12 4.45 -20.75
C TYR A 391 -0.24 5.14 -20.71
N ILE A 392 -0.86 5.25 -21.87
CA ILE A 392 -2.27 5.65 -21.96
C ILE A 392 -3.10 4.36 -21.99
N PRO A 393 -4.08 4.19 -21.09
CA PRO A 393 -4.79 2.92 -20.92
C PRO A 393 -5.43 2.37 -22.20
N SER A 394 -5.94 3.26 -23.05
CA SER A 394 -6.72 2.88 -24.23
C SER A 394 -6.47 3.81 -25.41
N ARG A 395 -6.81 3.32 -26.61
CA ARG A 395 -6.72 4.11 -27.84
C ARG A 395 -7.72 5.27 -27.82
N GLU A 396 -8.88 5.02 -27.25
CA GLU A 396 -9.96 5.97 -27.04
C GLU A 396 -9.48 7.13 -26.17
N MET A 397 -8.81 6.84 -25.05
CA MET A 397 -8.20 7.85 -24.18
C MET A 397 -7.13 8.65 -24.92
N TYR A 398 -6.30 7.99 -25.73
CA TYR A 398 -5.27 8.68 -26.52
C TYR A 398 -5.88 9.69 -27.49
N HIS A 399 -6.95 9.33 -28.19
CA HIS A 399 -7.62 10.23 -29.14
C HIS A 399 -8.31 11.39 -28.43
N LEU A 400 -9.01 11.13 -27.32
CA LEU A 400 -9.63 12.19 -26.50
C LEU A 400 -8.58 13.21 -26.03
N LEU A 401 -7.43 12.71 -25.58
CA LEU A 401 -6.32 13.55 -25.15
C LEU A 401 -5.75 14.35 -26.33
N GLN A 402 -5.52 13.70 -27.47
CA GLN A 402 -4.99 14.36 -28.67
C GLN A 402 -5.92 15.47 -29.17
N ASP A 403 -7.22 15.22 -29.22
CA ASP A 403 -8.22 16.20 -29.67
C ASP A 403 -8.27 17.39 -28.72
N LYS A 404 -8.26 17.14 -27.40
CA LYS A 404 -8.23 18.20 -26.38
C LYS A 404 -6.97 19.07 -26.48
N LEU A 405 -5.80 18.45 -26.70
CA LEU A 405 -4.53 19.16 -26.88
C LEU A 405 -4.46 19.97 -28.18
N ARG A 406 -5.12 19.51 -29.26
CA ARG A 406 -5.19 20.23 -30.54
C ARG A 406 -6.16 21.40 -30.53
N ALA A 407 -7.27 21.27 -29.80
CA ALA A 407 -8.28 22.31 -29.71
C ALA A 407 -7.79 23.58 -28.99
N GLY A 408 -6.62 23.55 -28.34
CA GLY A 408 -6.03 24.71 -27.68
C GLY A 408 -6.84 25.23 -26.49
N GLY A 409 -7.83 24.45 -26.02
CA GLY A 409 -8.72 24.79 -24.91
C GLY A 409 -8.03 24.71 -23.55
N TYR A 410 -6.99 25.51 -23.34
CA TYR A 410 -6.45 25.81 -22.02
C TYR A 410 -7.18 27.06 -21.50
N ASP A 411 -8.28 26.83 -20.79
CA ASP A 411 -8.90 27.83 -19.90
C ASP A 411 -8.50 27.54 -18.44
#